data_AF-A0A419FLV8-F1
#
_entry.id   AF-A0A419FLV8-F1
#
_cell.length_a   1.000
_cell.length_b   1.000
_cell.length_c   1.000
_cell.angle_alpha   90.00
_cell.angle_beta   90.00
_cell.angle_gamma   90.00
#
_symmetry.space_group_name_H-M   'P 1'
#
loop_
_entity.id
_entity.type
_entity.pdbx_description
1 polymer ?
#
loop_
_entity_poly.entity_id
_entity_poly.type
_entity_poly.pdbx_seq_one_letter_code
_entity_poly.pdbx_strand_id
1 'polypeptide(L)'
;MKRSQASPLALLGVLFLAASLLTVAGCKGGSKSKATPTPAAFKVTSLDTLKSYRFSSDILVSAEALDQQTAQALLQGGTFRIKANGTRVNPDRQQSKIEADLGFLKANLETVSIAKDQWSREPQGQWQRGITGTASLLATSDFSPQGLFSGPAGPTSEQLTQRLEGRAFTKESLGGVTARHYLFDRQAFEEVFGTQSAVPESAADVKTQADVWFAEDRGVLLRVLITGKNAQQKEVLHVDVQVSDIDATSNSVEPPI
;
A
#
# COMPACT_ATOMS: atom_id res chain seq x y z
N MET A 1 50.05 6.03 21.66
CA MET A 1 50.97 6.16 20.51
C MET A 1 50.18 6.66 19.30
N LYS A 2 50.60 7.80 18.74
CA LYS A 2 49.96 8.54 17.64
C LYS A 2 50.35 7.98 16.27
N ARG A 3 49.43 8.09 15.30
CA ARG A 3 49.56 8.29 13.82
C ARG A 3 48.12 8.12 13.28
N SER A 4 47.31 9.11 12.88
CA SER A 4 47.47 10.33 12.08
C SER A 4 48.08 10.08 10.69
N GLN A 5 47.22 9.93 9.67
CA GLN A 5 47.44 10.40 8.31
C GLN A 5 46.10 10.78 7.66
N ALA A 6 45.93 12.08 7.43
CA ALA A 6 44.94 12.67 6.54
C ALA A 6 45.50 12.68 5.11
N SER A 7 44.62 12.53 4.11
CA SER A 7 44.95 12.75 2.70
C SER A 7 44.35 14.08 2.20
N PRO A 8 45.00 14.75 1.23
CA PRO A 8 44.83 16.18 1.00
C PRO A 8 43.81 16.53 -0.10
N LEU A 9 43.35 17.78 0.04
CA LEU A 9 42.73 18.67 -0.93
C LEU A 9 43.15 18.48 -2.39
N ALA A 10 42.16 18.50 -3.29
CA ALA A 10 42.33 18.92 -4.68
C ALA A 10 41.33 20.06 -4.98
N LEU A 11 41.85 21.29 -5.01
CA LEU A 11 41.24 22.49 -5.59
C LEU A 11 41.46 22.49 -7.11
N LEU A 12 40.40 22.70 -7.89
CA LEU A 12 40.38 23.27 -9.25
C LEU A 12 38.89 23.45 -9.61
N GLY A 13 38.30 24.63 -9.80
CA GLY A 13 38.85 25.93 -10.18
C GLY A 13 38.65 26.19 -11.67
N VAL A 14 37.41 26.34 -12.14
CA VAL A 14 37.13 26.96 -13.46
C VAL A 14 35.87 27.84 -13.36
N LEU A 15 36.13 29.15 -13.29
CA LEU A 15 35.21 30.21 -13.68
C LEU A 15 34.96 30.11 -15.19
N PHE A 16 33.69 30.16 -15.62
CA PHE A 16 33.35 30.71 -16.93
C PHE A 16 32.24 31.74 -16.78
N LEU A 17 32.67 33.00 -16.74
CA LEU A 17 31.85 34.15 -17.12
C LEU A 17 31.64 34.09 -18.65
N ALA A 18 30.40 34.02 -19.08
CA ALA A 18 30.03 34.43 -20.43
C ALA A 18 28.69 35.18 -20.35
N ALA A 19 28.80 36.49 -20.16
CA ALA A 19 27.74 37.43 -20.47
C ALA A 19 27.56 37.47 -21.99
N SER A 20 26.34 37.26 -22.46
CA SER A 20 25.97 37.51 -23.84
C SER A 20 24.61 38.21 -23.85
N LEU A 21 24.66 39.54 -23.72
CA LEU A 21 23.61 40.41 -24.22
C LEU A 21 23.60 40.31 -25.74
N LEU A 22 22.50 39.82 -26.33
CA LEU A 22 22.14 40.10 -27.71
C LEU A 22 20.62 40.19 -27.81
N THR A 23 20.17 41.44 -27.82
CA THR A 23 18.85 41.89 -28.25
C THR A 23 18.63 41.56 -29.73
N VAL A 24 17.55 40.84 -30.05
CA VAL A 24 16.94 40.89 -31.38
C VAL A 24 15.44 41.15 -31.21
N ALA A 25 15.02 42.28 -31.76
CA ALA A 25 13.64 42.71 -31.84
C ALA A 25 12.85 41.86 -32.86
N GLY A 26 11.58 41.61 -32.53
CA GLY A 26 10.48 41.65 -33.50
C GLY A 26 10.33 40.51 -34.50
N CYS A 27 9.60 39.47 -34.11
CA CYS A 27 8.61 38.85 -34.99
C CYS A 27 7.28 38.71 -34.26
N LYS A 28 6.36 39.61 -34.60
CA LYS A 28 4.97 39.66 -34.16
C LYS A 28 4.20 38.55 -34.90
N GLY A 29 4.48 37.30 -34.54
CA GLY A 29 3.70 36.14 -34.93
C GLY A 29 2.84 35.73 -33.74
N GLY A 30 1.54 35.99 -33.81
CA GLY A 30 0.55 35.63 -32.80
C GLY A 30 0.41 34.11 -32.66
N SER A 31 1.41 33.49 -32.03
CA SER A 31 1.25 32.17 -31.46
C SER A 31 0.37 32.37 -30.24
N LYS A 32 -0.92 32.02 -30.38
CA LYS A 32 -1.80 31.73 -29.25
C LYS A 32 -1.06 30.67 -28.44
N SER A 33 -0.29 31.12 -27.45
CA SER A 33 0.31 30.28 -26.44
C SER A 33 -0.86 29.54 -25.82
N LYS A 34 -1.09 28.29 -26.26
CA LYS A 34 -1.96 27.36 -25.57
C LYS A 34 -1.40 27.36 -24.16
N ALA A 35 -2.13 27.96 -23.22
CA ALA A 35 -1.77 27.93 -21.83
C ALA A 35 -1.42 26.48 -21.50
N THR A 36 -0.15 26.23 -21.17
CA THR A 36 0.26 24.92 -20.71
C THR A 36 -0.62 24.64 -19.50
N PRO A 37 -1.45 23.59 -19.52
CA PRO A 37 -2.33 23.32 -18.39
C PRO A 37 -1.45 23.19 -17.16
N THR A 38 -1.72 24.02 -16.15
CA THR A 38 -1.13 23.83 -14.82
C THR A 38 -1.36 22.37 -14.47
N PRO A 39 -0.32 21.60 -14.12
CA PRO A 39 -0.49 20.22 -13.71
C PRO A 39 -1.60 20.18 -12.66
N ALA A 40 -2.64 19.37 -12.89
CA ALA A 40 -3.70 19.23 -11.91
C ALA A 40 -3.04 18.87 -10.58
N ALA A 41 -3.41 19.59 -9.53
CA ALA A 41 -2.94 19.24 -8.19
C ALA A 41 -3.28 17.77 -7.94
N PHE A 42 -2.30 17.01 -7.46
CA PHE A 42 -2.50 15.60 -7.15
C PHE A 42 -3.58 15.47 -6.10
N LYS A 43 -4.54 14.59 -6.36
CA LYS A 43 -5.66 14.31 -5.47
C LYS A 43 -5.77 12.81 -5.30
N VAL A 44 -5.77 12.35 -4.06
CA VAL A 44 -6.05 10.95 -3.76
C VAL A 44 -7.52 10.66 -4.07
N THR A 45 -7.75 9.51 -4.69
CA THR A 45 -9.05 9.03 -5.11
C THR A 45 -9.37 7.74 -4.35
N SER A 46 -10.57 7.64 -3.77
CA SER A 46 -11.00 6.42 -3.08
C SER A 46 -11.16 5.24 -4.05
N LEU A 47 -10.77 4.04 -3.60
CA LEU A 47 -11.00 2.79 -4.32
C LEU A 47 -12.49 2.51 -4.57
N ASP A 48 -13.40 3.08 -3.77
CA ASP A 48 -14.86 2.98 -3.96
C ASP A 48 -15.36 3.64 -5.24
N THR A 49 -14.59 4.60 -5.78
CA THR A 49 -14.98 5.32 -7.00
C THR A 49 -14.63 4.57 -8.27
N LEU A 50 -13.82 3.50 -8.17
CA LEU A 50 -13.48 2.64 -9.29
C LEU A 50 -14.67 1.77 -9.68
N LYS A 51 -14.70 1.27 -10.91
CA LYS A 51 -15.67 0.25 -11.33
C LYS A 51 -15.27 -1.12 -10.78
N SER A 52 -13.99 -1.46 -10.90
CA SER A 52 -13.45 -2.74 -10.45
C SER A 52 -11.93 -2.70 -10.29
N TYR A 53 -11.38 -3.66 -9.56
CA TYR A 53 -9.94 -3.90 -9.49
C TYR A 53 -9.66 -5.32 -8.97
N ARG A 54 -8.44 -5.80 -9.21
CA ARG A 54 -7.88 -6.96 -8.51
C ARG A 54 -6.97 -6.51 -7.37
N PHE A 55 -6.87 -7.34 -6.35
CA PHE A 55 -5.96 -7.10 -5.24
C PHE A 55 -5.21 -8.36 -4.82
N SER A 56 -4.05 -8.16 -4.23
CA SER A 56 -3.29 -9.18 -3.51
C SER A 56 -2.73 -8.60 -2.22
N SER A 57 -2.73 -9.39 -1.17
CA SER A 57 -2.24 -9.04 0.16
C SER A 57 -1.38 -10.19 0.69
N ASP A 58 -0.16 -9.90 1.14
CA ASP A 58 0.72 -10.83 1.87
C ASP A 58 1.09 -10.17 3.18
N ILE A 59 0.59 -10.73 4.28
CA ILE A 59 0.75 -10.23 5.63
C ILE A 59 1.52 -11.29 6.40
N LEU A 60 2.65 -10.93 6.98
CA LEU A 60 3.43 -11.77 7.87
C LEU A 60 3.77 -10.98 9.13
N VAL A 61 3.53 -11.60 10.27
CA VAL A 61 3.91 -11.08 11.59
C VAL A 61 4.57 -12.20 12.38
N SER A 62 5.83 -12.04 12.71
CA SER A 62 6.55 -12.94 13.61
C SER A 62 6.28 -12.58 15.06
N ALA A 63 6.30 -13.55 15.97
CA ALA A 63 6.32 -13.31 17.42
C ALA A 63 7.42 -12.34 17.86
N GLU A 64 8.55 -12.31 17.15
CA GLU A 64 9.65 -11.36 17.39
C GLU A 64 9.28 -9.90 17.09
N ALA A 65 8.16 -9.67 16.39
CA ALA A 65 7.63 -8.33 16.14
C ALA A 65 6.67 -7.84 17.23
N LEU A 66 6.38 -8.65 18.25
CA LEU A 66 5.40 -8.35 19.29
C LEU A 66 6.04 -8.44 20.67
N ASP A 67 5.44 -7.79 21.67
CA ASP A 67 5.78 -8.05 23.06
C ASP A 67 5.50 -9.51 23.43
N GLN A 68 6.21 -10.03 24.43
CA GLN A 68 6.16 -11.45 24.80
C GLN A 68 4.75 -11.93 25.18
N GLN A 69 3.94 -11.10 25.83
CA GLN A 69 2.60 -11.45 26.26
C GLN A 69 1.68 -11.58 25.04
N THR A 70 1.72 -10.61 24.13
CA THR A 70 0.95 -10.63 22.89
C THR A 70 1.40 -11.76 21.97
N ALA A 71 2.72 -11.97 21.82
CA ALA A 71 3.29 -13.06 21.03
C ALA A 71 2.81 -14.44 21.51
N GLN A 72 2.79 -14.67 22.83
CA GLN A 72 2.33 -15.93 23.39
C GLN A 72 0.81 -16.12 23.24
N ALA A 73 0.03 -15.05 23.44
CA ALA A 73 -1.43 -15.11 23.37
C ALA A 73 -1.95 -15.30 21.94
N LEU A 74 -1.37 -14.59 20.97
CA LEU A 74 -1.86 -14.58 19.59
C LEU A 74 -1.18 -15.61 18.70
N LEU A 75 0.14 -15.77 18.84
CA LEU A 75 0.96 -16.56 17.93
C LEU A 75 1.52 -17.85 18.55
N GLN A 76 1.32 -18.06 19.85
CA GLN A 76 1.94 -19.15 20.61
C GLN A 76 3.47 -19.19 20.40
N GLY A 77 4.09 -18.02 20.24
CA GLY A 77 5.53 -17.88 19.94
C GLY A 77 5.93 -18.15 18.49
N GLY A 78 4.96 -18.37 17.58
CA GLY A 78 5.18 -18.68 16.18
C GLY A 78 5.16 -17.47 15.23
N THR A 79 4.80 -17.73 13.97
CA THR A 79 4.60 -16.72 12.93
C THR A 79 3.17 -16.81 12.43
N PHE A 80 2.57 -15.65 12.21
CA PHE A 80 1.31 -15.51 11.51
C PHE A 80 1.58 -15.10 10.07
N ARG A 81 0.92 -15.75 9.12
CA ARG A 81 0.93 -15.33 7.73
C ARG A 81 -0.47 -15.44 7.12
N ILE A 82 -0.88 -14.40 6.42
CA ILE A 82 -2.09 -14.40 5.59
C ILE A 82 -1.71 -13.97 4.19
N LYS A 83 -2.12 -14.75 3.20
CA LYS A 83 -2.16 -14.36 1.80
C LYS A 83 -3.61 -14.26 1.38
N ALA A 84 -3.98 -13.14 0.77
CA ALA A 84 -5.28 -12.98 0.15
C ALA A 84 -5.12 -12.48 -1.28
N ASN A 85 -5.90 -13.02 -2.20
CA ASN A 85 -6.01 -12.47 -3.54
C ASN A 85 -7.48 -12.43 -3.94
N GLY A 86 -7.88 -11.39 -4.66
CA GLY A 86 -9.28 -11.22 -4.96
C GLY A 86 -9.57 -10.24 -6.08
N THR A 87 -10.86 -10.14 -6.39
CA THR A 87 -11.43 -9.18 -7.32
C THR A 87 -12.54 -8.44 -6.61
N ARG A 88 -12.55 -7.12 -6.72
CA ARG A 88 -13.65 -6.26 -6.28
C ARG A 88 -14.32 -5.63 -7.50
N VAL A 89 -15.65 -5.65 -7.52
CA VAL A 89 -16.47 -4.91 -8.46
C VAL A 89 -17.42 -4.07 -7.63
N ASN A 90 -17.24 -2.75 -7.69
CA ASN A 90 -18.05 -1.82 -6.93
C ASN A 90 -19.49 -1.75 -7.49
N PRO A 91 -20.50 -1.49 -6.65
CA PRO A 91 -20.38 -1.07 -5.25
C PRO A 91 -20.25 -2.20 -4.22
N ASP A 92 -20.60 -3.45 -4.56
CA ASP A 92 -20.99 -4.42 -3.54
C ASP A 92 -20.56 -5.86 -3.80
N ARG A 93 -19.63 -6.10 -4.75
CA ARG A 93 -19.18 -7.45 -5.09
C ARG A 93 -17.71 -7.65 -4.81
N GLN A 94 -17.39 -8.73 -4.12
CA GLN A 94 -16.01 -9.12 -3.82
C GLN A 94 -15.89 -10.64 -3.86
N GLN A 95 -14.85 -11.14 -4.50
CA GLN A 95 -14.41 -12.52 -4.37
C GLN A 95 -12.98 -12.51 -3.85
N SER A 96 -12.68 -13.35 -2.86
CA SER A 96 -11.32 -13.54 -2.39
C SER A 96 -10.99 -15.01 -2.14
N LYS A 97 -9.72 -15.34 -2.34
CA LYS A 97 -9.10 -16.56 -1.84
C LYS A 97 -8.12 -16.16 -0.76
N ILE A 98 -8.19 -16.82 0.39
CA ILE A 98 -7.44 -16.53 1.60
C ILE A 98 -6.70 -17.81 2.01
N GLU A 99 -5.39 -17.70 2.19
CA GLU A 99 -4.52 -18.74 2.73
C GLU A 99 -3.91 -18.19 4.02
N ALA A 100 -4.22 -18.80 5.15
CA ALA A 100 -3.78 -18.35 6.46
C ALA A 100 -3.05 -19.45 7.22
N ASP A 101 -1.92 -19.09 7.81
CA ASP A 101 -1.17 -19.89 8.77
C ASP A 101 -1.02 -19.06 10.05
N LEU A 102 -1.82 -19.38 11.07
CA LEU A 102 -1.84 -18.69 12.37
C LEU A 102 -0.98 -19.43 13.40
N GLY A 103 -0.12 -20.37 12.97
CA GLY A 103 0.63 -21.27 13.86
C GLY A 103 -0.21 -22.42 14.42
N PHE A 104 -1.38 -22.12 15.00
CA PHE A 104 -2.31 -23.13 15.53
C PHE A 104 -3.43 -23.51 14.56
N LEU A 105 -3.67 -22.69 13.54
CA LEU A 105 -4.70 -22.89 12.53
C LEU A 105 -4.10 -22.67 11.15
N LYS A 106 -4.28 -23.65 10.28
CA LYS A 106 -4.07 -23.50 8.84
C LYS A 106 -5.43 -23.52 8.17
N ALA A 107 -5.74 -22.47 7.44
CA ALA A 107 -7.01 -22.31 6.77
C ALA A 107 -6.78 -21.86 5.34
N ASN A 108 -7.50 -22.50 4.44
CA ASN A 108 -7.64 -22.05 3.06
C ASN A 108 -9.13 -21.82 2.85
N LEU A 109 -9.50 -20.66 2.36
CA LEU A 109 -10.89 -20.28 2.22
C LEU A 109 -11.08 -19.48 0.95
N GLU A 110 -12.15 -19.77 0.23
CA GLU A 110 -12.66 -18.87 -0.80
C GLU A 110 -13.96 -18.25 -0.32
N THR A 111 -14.10 -16.95 -0.52
CA THR A 111 -15.32 -16.21 -0.20
C THR A 111 -15.82 -15.45 -1.41
N VAL A 112 -17.14 -15.32 -1.48
CA VAL A 112 -17.84 -14.41 -2.38
C VAL A 112 -18.80 -13.59 -1.53
N SER A 113 -18.80 -12.27 -1.71
CA SER A 113 -19.74 -11.34 -1.11
C SER A 113 -20.42 -10.56 -2.23
N ILE A 114 -21.75 -10.55 -2.24
CA ILE A 114 -22.57 -9.77 -3.16
C ILE A 114 -23.68 -9.11 -2.34
N ALA A 115 -23.66 -7.78 -2.27
CA ALA A 115 -24.55 -7.01 -1.40
C ALA A 115 -24.47 -7.50 0.06
N LYS A 116 -25.54 -8.11 0.57
CA LYS A 116 -25.63 -8.64 1.94
C LYS A 116 -25.38 -10.14 2.03
N ASP A 117 -25.28 -10.81 0.89
CA ASP A 117 -25.08 -12.24 0.85
C ASP A 117 -23.60 -12.56 0.79
N GLN A 118 -23.22 -13.56 1.59
CA GLN A 118 -21.87 -14.08 1.65
C GLN A 118 -21.93 -15.58 1.45
N TRP A 119 -20.94 -16.09 0.72
CA TRP A 119 -20.72 -17.51 0.55
C TRP A 119 -19.27 -17.82 0.86
N SER A 120 -19.03 -19.01 1.40
CA SER A 120 -17.69 -19.49 1.70
C SER A 120 -17.54 -20.96 1.34
N ARG A 121 -16.31 -21.36 1.00
CA ARG A 121 -15.94 -22.77 0.85
C ARG A 121 -14.48 -22.99 1.21
N GLU A 122 -14.20 -24.18 1.75
CA GLU A 122 -12.85 -24.72 1.84
C GLU A 122 -12.39 -25.30 0.49
N PRO A 123 -11.09 -25.58 0.29
CA PRO A 123 -10.63 -26.25 -0.92
C PRO A 123 -11.37 -27.56 -1.12
N GLN A 124 -11.93 -27.76 -2.33
CA GLN A 124 -12.73 -28.94 -2.69
C GLN A 124 -14.08 -29.07 -1.95
N GLY A 125 -14.45 -28.10 -1.11
CA GLY A 125 -15.75 -28.01 -0.46
C GLY A 125 -16.85 -27.47 -1.38
N GLN A 126 -18.10 -27.74 -1.00
CA GLN A 126 -19.27 -27.11 -1.61
C GLN A 126 -19.42 -25.68 -1.11
N TRP A 127 -19.96 -24.79 -1.94
CA TRP A 127 -20.32 -23.45 -1.50
C TRP A 127 -21.41 -23.50 -0.44
N GLN A 128 -21.17 -22.80 0.66
CA GLN A 128 -22.14 -22.63 1.74
C GLN A 128 -22.53 -21.17 1.82
N ARG A 129 -23.84 -20.90 1.94
CA ARG A 129 -24.31 -19.55 2.25
C ARG A 129 -23.99 -19.24 3.70
N GLY A 130 -23.44 -18.05 3.93
CA GLY A 130 -22.86 -17.64 5.20
C GLY A 130 -21.42 -18.09 5.38
N ILE A 131 -20.90 -17.73 6.54
CA ILE A 131 -19.56 -18.04 6.98
C ILE A 131 -19.66 -19.10 8.07
N THR A 132 -19.07 -20.26 7.85
CA THR A 132 -19.12 -21.40 8.79
C THR A 132 -17.71 -21.86 9.17
N GLY A 133 -17.61 -22.61 10.27
CA GLY A 133 -16.37 -23.25 10.69
C GLY A 133 -15.34 -22.33 11.34
N THR A 134 -14.14 -22.90 11.56
CA THR A 134 -13.00 -22.23 12.22
C THR A 134 -12.39 -21.13 11.37
N ALA A 135 -12.61 -21.14 10.06
CA ALA A 135 -12.20 -20.09 9.14
C ALA A 135 -13.09 -18.83 9.21
N SER A 136 -14.11 -18.82 10.06
CA SER A 136 -15.07 -17.71 10.14
C SER A 136 -14.43 -16.36 10.48
N LEU A 137 -13.41 -16.36 11.33
CA LEU A 137 -12.64 -15.17 11.68
C LEU A 137 -11.93 -14.55 10.46
N LEU A 138 -11.47 -15.39 9.52
CA LEU A 138 -10.79 -14.95 8.32
C LEU A 138 -11.79 -14.47 7.26
N ALA A 139 -12.95 -15.12 7.20
CA ALA A 139 -13.97 -14.84 6.21
C ALA A 139 -14.66 -13.48 6.41
N THR A 140 -14.73 -12.97 7.64
CA THR A 140 -15.28 -11.64 7.94
C THR A 140 -14.26 -10.51 7.75
N SER A 141 -12.99 -10.86 7.56
CA SER A 141 -11.90 -9.88 7.43
C SER A 141 -11.78 -9.42 5.98
N ASP A 142 -11.86 -8.11 5.74
CA ASP A 142 -11.61 -7.54 4.41
C ASP A 142 -10.11 -7.27 4.23
N PHE A 143 -9.42 -8.19 3.57
CA PHE A 143 -8.00 -8.07 3.24
C PHE A 143 -7.74 -7.21 1.99
N SER A 144 -8.75 -6.56 1.42
CA SER A 144 -8.54 -5.59 0.35
C SER A 144 -7.82 -4.34 0.90
N PRO A 145 -7.11 -3.57 0.04
CA PRO A 145 -6.50 -2.31 0.48
C PRO A 145 -7.51 -1.32 1.05
N GLN A 146 -8.77 -1.38 0.64
CA GLN A 146 -9.83 -0.58 1.24
C GLN A 146 -10.09 -1.01 2.69
N GLY A 147 -10.29 -2.31 2.94
CA GLY A 147 -10.50 -2.85 4.28
C GLY A 147 -9.34 -2.55 5.23
N LEU A 148 -8.10 -2.56 4.71
CA LEU A 148 -6.89 -2.39 5.51
C LEU A 148 -6.49 -0.93 5.74
N PHE A 149 -6.72 -0.02 4.79
CA PHE A 149 -6.19 1.36 4.86
C PHE A 149 -7.23 2.47 4.63
N SER A 150 -8.44 2.13 4.23
CA SER A 150 -9.51 3.10 3.90
C SER A 150 -10.87 2.70 4.48
N GLY A 151 -10.86 1.86 5.52
CA GLY A 151 -12.07 1.44 6.23
C GLY A 151 -12.76 2.60 6.97
N PRO A 152 -13.87 2.34 7.69
CA PRO A 152 -14.70 3.38 8.31
C PRO A 152 -13.97 4.25 9.35
N ALA A 153 -12.82 3.80 9.85
CA ALA A 153 -11.98 4.52 10.80
C ALA A 153 -10.66 5.04 10.18
N GLY A 154 -10.41 4.79 8.89
CA GLY A 154 -9.29 5.33 8.14
C GLY A 154 -9.54 6.76 7.65
N PRO A 155 -8.52 7.47 7.15
CA PRO A 155 -8.67 8.80 6.60
C PRO A 155 -9.47 8.78 5.29
N THR A 156 -10.24 9.84 5.06
CA THR A 156 -10.89 10.06 3.76
C THR A 156 -9.87 10.37 2.68
N SER A 157 -10.24 10.24 1.41
CA SER A 157 -9.36 10.59 0.29
C SER A 157 -8.98 12.08 0.28
N GLU A 158 -9.85 12.96 0.78
CA GLU A 158 -9.54 14.38 0.97
C GLU A 158 -8.50 14.59 2.08
N GLN A 159 -8.65 13.91 3.21
CA GLN A 159 -7.67 13.95 4.30
C GLN A 159 -6.31 13.41 3.84
N LEU A 160 -6.28 12.30 3.10
CA LEU A 160 -5.04 11.76 2.53
C LEU A 160 -4.41 12.75 1.55
N THR A 161 -5.21 13.40 0.70
CA THR A 161 -4.72 14.44 -0.21
C THR A 161 -4.03 15.57 0.55
N GLN A 162 -4.68 16.11 1.58
CA GLN A 162 -4.11 17.17 2.43
C GLN A 162 -2.85 16.71 3.16
N ARG A 163 -2.84 15.49 3.71
CA ARG A 163 -1.70 14.95 4.46
C ARG A 163 -0.50 14.64 3.58
N LEU A 164 -0.70 14.36 2.30
CA LEU A 164 0.37 14.12 1.32
C LEU A 164 0.83 15.41 0.63
N GLU A 165 0.11 16.51 0.78
CA GLU A 165 0.48 17.81 0.21
C GLU A 165 1.84 18.25 0.74
N GLY A 166 2.74 18.66 -0.17
CA GLY A 166 4.10 19.09 0.17
C GLY A 166 5.06 17.98 0.64
N ARG A 167 4.59 16.73 0.83
CA ARG A 167 5.48 15.61 1.17
C ARG A 167 6.34 15.23 -0.03
N ALA A 168 7.61 14.93 0.22
CA ALA A 168 8.54 14.48 -0.80
C ALA A 168 8.12 13.09 -1.33
N PHE A 169 8.26 12.91 -2.65
CA PHE A 169 8.00 11.64 -3.34
C PHE A 169 8.97 11.46 -4.51
N THR A 170 9.15 10.21 -4.92
CA THR A 170 9.81 9.85 -6.18
C THR A 170 8.75 9.41 -7.20
N LYS A 171 9.12 9.44 -8.49
CA LYS A 171 8.28 8.89 -9.56
C LYS A 171 8.82 7.54 -9.96
N GLU A 172 7.95 6.54 -9.93
CA GLU A 172 8.29 5.15 -10.28
C GLU A 172 7.27 4.57 -11.25
N SER A 173 7.61 3.46 -11.90
CA SER A 173 6.67 2.71 -12.75
C SER A 173 6.29 1.42 -12.04
N LEU A 174 5.01 1.25 -11.70
CA LEU A 174 4.47 0.05 -11.08
C LEU A 174 3.44 -0.59 -12.02
N GLY A 175 3.70 -1.79 -12.52
CA GLY A 175 2.80 -2.46 -13.46
C GLY A 175 2.55 -1.68 -14.75
N GLY A 176 3.50 -0.86 -15.19
CA GLY A 176 3.37 0.03 -16.36
C GLY A 176 2.62 1.35 -16.09
N VAL A 177 2.20 1.60 -14.85
CA VAL A 177 1.56 2.85 -14.41
C VAL A 177 2.60 3.74 -13.74
N THR A 178 2.67 5.01 -14.16
CA THR A 178 3.46 6.02 -13.46
C THR A 178 2.85 6.30 -12.09
N ALA A 179 3.63 6.14 -11.04
CA ALA A 179 3.21 6.27 -9.65
C ALA A 179 4.06 7.29 -8.88
N ARG A 180 3.42 7.96 -7.92
CA ARG A 180 4.12 8.66 -6.83
C ARG A 180 4.43 7.65 -5.74
N HIS A 181 5.71 7.50 -5.45
CA HIS A 181 6.22 6.67 -4.37
C HIS A 181 6.59 7.55 -3.18
N TYR A 182 5.97 7.24 -2.05
CA TYR A 182 6.22 7.89 -0.77
C TYR A 182 6.89 6.89 0.17
N LEU A 183 7.92 7.36 0.86
CA LEU A 183 8.63 6.61 1.88
C LEU A 183 8.30 7.18 3.26
N PHE A 184 7.82 6.33 4.15
CA PHE A 184 7.46 6.69 5.51
C PHE A 184 8.20 5.82 6.52
N ASP A 185 8.66 6.44 7.61
CA ASP A 185 8.86 5.70 8.85
C ASP A 185 7.52 5.45 9.55
N ARG A 186 7.55 4.76 10.69
CA ARG A 186 6.33 4.45 11.46
C ARG A 186 5.50 5.69 11.79
N GLN A 187 6.12 6.71 12.37
CA GLN A 187 5.42 7.90 12.83
C GLN A 187 4.79 8.66 11.64
N ALA A 188 5.55 8.86 10.57
CA ALA A 188 5.06 9.54 9.39
C ALA A 188 3.93 8.75 8.70
N PHE A 189 3.97 7.41 8.73
CA PHE A 189 2.89 6.58 8.21
C PHE A 189 1.62 6.73 9.06
N GLU A 190 1.73 6.68 10.39
CA GLU A 190 0.60 6.85 11.31
C GLU A 190 -0.02 8.26 11.23
N GLU A 191 0.78 9.30 10.99
CA GLU A 191 0.28 10.66 10.73
C GLU A 191 -0.57 10.72 9.44
N VAL A 192 -0.18 9.98 8.41
CA VAL A 192 -0.87 9.99 7.10
C VAL A 192 -2.09 9.08 7.13
N PHE A 193 -1.95 7.84 7.58
CA PHE A 193 -2.94 6.77 7.50
C PHE A 193 -3.72 6.51 8.80
N GLY A 194 -3.33 7.13 9.91
CA GLY A 194 -3.90 6.89 11.23
C GLY A 194 -3.22 5.75 12.00
N THR A 195 -3.56 5.62 13.29
CA THR A 195 -2.99 4.62 14.21
C THR A 195 -3.54 3.20 14.03
N GLN A 196 -4.58 3.02 13.21
CA GLN A 196 -5.08 1.70 12.81
C GLN A 196 -4.18 1.01 11.76
N SER A 197 -2.91 1.39 11.71
CA SER A 197 -1.92 0.80 10.83
C SER A 197 -1.85 -0.71 11.05
N ALA A 198 -1.56 -1.47 9.99
CA ALA A 198 -1.29 -2.91 10.06
C ALA A 198 -0.06 -3.27 10.92
N VAL A 199 0.59 -2.28 11.53
CA VAL A 199 1.69 -2.40 12.50
C VAL A 199 1.10 -2.45 13.92
N PRO A 200 1.23 -3.57 14.64
CA PRO A 200 0.78 -3.66 16.03
C PRO A 200 1.46 -2.61 16.92
N GLU A 201 0.72 -2.03 17.88
CA GLU A 201 1.31 -1.13 18.90
C GLU A 201 2.41 -1.84 19.70
N SER A 202 2.23 -3.13 19.95
CA SER A 202 3.20 -4.02 20.59
C SER A 202 4.51 -4.22 19.83
N ALA A 203 4.62 -3.74 18.59
CA ALA A 203 5.82 -3.79 17.77
C ALA A 203 6.78 -2.61 18.00
N ALA A 204 6.85 -2.05 19.22
CA ALA A 204 7.59 -0.82 19.50
C ALA A 204 9.11 -0.93 19.22
N ASP A 205 9.70 -2.11 19.40
CA ASP A 205 11.13 -2.36 19.18
C ASP A 205 11.48 -2.70 17.72
N VAL A 206 10.48 -2.75 16.84
CA VAL A 206 10.66 -3.04 15.42
C VAL A 206 10.85 -1.75 14.64
N LYS A 207 11.96 -1.64 13.90
CA LYS A 207 12.15 -0.52 12.98
C LYS A 207 11.30 -0.76 11.74
N THR A 208 10.23 0.00 11.60
CA THR A 208 9.28 -0.10 10.50
C THR A 208 9.54 0.95 9.42
N GLN A 209 9.38 0.54 8.16
CA GLN A 209 9.35 1.39 6.99
C GLN A 209 8.11 1.03 6.17
N ALA A 210 7.41 2.04 5.66
CA ALA A 210 6.28 1.89 4.77
C ALA A 210 6.56 2.62 3.45
N ASP A 211 6.48 1.86 2.36
CA ASP A 211 6.53 2.35 1.01
C ASP A 211 5.11 2.36 0.43
N VAL A 212 4.68 3.50 -0.11
CA VAL A 212 3.30 3.67 -0.60
C VAL A 212 3.31 4.26 -2.00
N TRP A 213 2.56 3.63 -2.90
CA TRP A 213 2.45 4.05 -4.30
C TRP A 213 1.02 4.47 -4.63
N PHE A 214 0.88 5.67 -5.18
CA PHE A 214 -0.37 6.15 -5.77
C PHE A 214 -0.17 6.39 -7.28
N ALA A 215 -1.14 6.00 -8.11
CA ALA A 215 -1.12 6.35 -9.54
C ALA A 215 -1.05 7.88 -9.70
N GLU A 216 -0.08 8.39 -10.46
CA GLU A 216 0.14 9.84 -10.61
C GLU A 216 -1.07 10.55 -11.27
N ASP A 217 -1.69 9.88 -12.25
CA ASP A 217 -2.75 10.43 -13.08
C ASP A 217 -4.15 10.34 -12.44
N ARG A 218 -4.38 9.31 -11.61
CA ARG A 218 -5.69 9.02 -10.99
C ARG A 218 -5.72 9.23 -9.48
N GLY A 219 -4.56 9.25 -8.82
CA GLY A 219 -4.45 9.32 -7.36
C GLY A 219 -4.97 8.10 -6.61
N VAL A 220 -5.08 6.97 -7.30
CA VAL A 220 -5.56 5.71 -6.73
C VAL A 220 -4.40 4.98 -6.05
N LEU A 221 -4.64 4.41 -4.87
CA LEU A 221 -3.65 3.59 -4.18
C LEU A 221 -3.32 2.33 -5.00
N LEU A 222 -2.06 2.14 -5.35
CA LEU A 222 -1.58 1.00 -6.14
C LEU A 222 -0.90 -0.05 -5.27
N ARG A 223 -0.11 0.36 -4.28
CA ARG A 223 0.60 -0.56 -3.38
C ARG A 223 0.90 0.08 -2.04
N VAL A 224 0.85 -0.73 -0.98
CA VAL A 224 1.42 -0.44 0.32
C VAL A 224 2.33 -1.60 0.68
N LEU A 225 3.60 -1.32 0.94
CA LEU A 225 4.57 -2.28 1.45
C LEU A 225 5.08 -1.78 2.80
N ILE A 226 4.73 -2.47 3.88
CA ILE A 226 5.25 -2.20 5.22
C ILE A 226 6.20 -3.33 5.58
N THR A 227 7.43 -2.99 5.92
CA THR A 227 8.42 -3.95 6.44
C THR A 227 8.88 -3.51 7.81
N GLY A 228 9.11 -4.47 8.70
CA GLY A 228 9.65 -4.23 10.02
C GLY A 228 10.81 -5.17 10.32
N LYS A 229 11.91 -4.60 10.81
CA LYS A 229 13.12 -5.35 11.16
C LYS A 229 13.41 -5.27 12.66
N ASN A 230 13.83 -6.39 13.24
CA ASN A 230 14.29 -6.45 14.62
C ASN A 230 15.74 -5.91 14.76
N ALA A 231 16.28 -5.93 15.98
CA ALA A 231 17.65 -5.48 16.26
C ALA A 231 18.73 -6.22 15.45
N GLN A 232 18.49 -7.48 15.06
CA GLN A 232 19.38 -8.31 14.24
C GLN A 232 19.18 -8.09 12.73
N GLN A 233 18.42 -7.08 12.32
CA GLN A 233 18.08 -6.79 10.91
C GLN A 233 17.28 -7.89 10.20
N LYS A 234 16.69 -8.83 10.96
CA LYS A 234 15.77 -9.83 10.42
C LYS A 234 14.40 -9.20 10.20
N GLU A 235 13.81 -9.43 9.03
CA GLU A 235 12.42 -9.06 8.76
C GLU A 235 11.48 -9.90 9.62
N VAL A 236 10.70 -9.22 10.47
CA VAL A 236 9.76 -9.81 11.43
C VAL A 236 8.34 -9.34 11.20
N LEU A 237 8.15 -8.32 10.36
CA LEU A 237 6.86 -7.79 9.93
C LEU A 237 6.92 -7.52 8.42
N HIS A 238 5.90 -7.96 7.70
CA HIS A 238 5.73 -7.73 6.27
C HIS A 238 4.24 -7.54 5.98
N VAL A 239 3.87 -6.46 5.30
CA VAL A 239 2.51 -6.21 4.81
C VAL A 239 2.64 -5.68 3.40
N ASP A 240 2.38 -6.50 2.40
CA ASP A 240 2.40 -6.10 0.99
C ASP A 240 1.00 -6.23 0.41
N VAL A 241 0.38 -5.09 0.12
CA VAL A 241 -0.96 -5.00 -0.43
C VAL A 241 -0.87 -4.27 -1.76
N GLN A 242 -1.39 -4.88 -2.82
CA GLN A 242 -1.31 -4.37 -4.19
C GLN A 242 -2.68 -4.33 -4.85
N VAL A 243 -2.87 -3.35 -5.72
CA VAL A 243 -4.03 -3.17 -6.59
C VAL A 243 -3.57 -3.26 -8.04
N SER A 244 -4.32 -4.00 -8.85
CA SER A 244 -4.07 -4.16 -10.28
C SER A 244 -5.38 -4.24 -11.06
N ASP A 245 -5.28 -4.30 -12.39
CA ASP A 245 -6.42 -4.46 -13.30
C ASP A 245 -7.56 -3.44 -13.04
N ILE A 246 -7.20 -2.20 -12.75
CA ILE A 246 -8.16 -1.12 -12.44
C ILE A 246 -9.10 -0.89 -13.61
N ASP A 247 -10.40 -0.96 -13.34
CA ASP A 247 -11.51 -0.81 -14.28
C ASP A 247 -11.46 -1.77 -15.48
N ALA A 248 -10.72 -2.88 -15.37
CA ALA A 248 -10.65 -3.88 -16.43
C ALA A 248 -12.03 -4.53 -16.64
N THR A 249 -12.48 -4.62 -17.89
CA THR A 249 -13.77 -5.22 -18.26
C THR A 249 -13.83 -6.73 -18.01
N SER A 250 -12.68 -7.36 -17.84
CA SER A 250 -12.54 -8.78 -17.47
C SER A 250 -12.81 -9.05 -15.98
N ASN A 251 -12.93 -8.01 -15.16
CA ASN A 251 -13.24 -8.19 -13.73
C ASN A 251 -14.74 -8.46 -13.56
N SER A 252 -15.06 -9.64 -13.04
CA SER A 252 -16.43 -10.06 -12.76
C SER A 252 -16.46 -10.86 -11.46
N VAL A 253 -17.55 -10.73 -10.71
CA VAL A 253 -17.83 -11.54 -9.52
C VAL A 253 -19.28 -11.97 -9.60
N GLU A 254 -19.49 -13.28 -9.74
CA GLU A 254 -20.81 -13.89 -9.86
C GLU A 254 -21.14 -14.71 -8.60
N PRO A 255 -22.44 -14.85 -8.26
CA PRO A 255 -22.82 -15.75 -7.19
C PRO A 255 -22.38 -17.18 -7.53
N PRO A 256 -21.97 -17.97 -6.53
CA PRO A 256 -21.65 -19.37 -6.76
C PRO A 256 -22.90 -20.17 -7.18
N ILE A 257 -22.67 -21.18 -8.03
CA ILE A 257 -23.67 -22.19 -8.45
C ILE A 257 -23.70 -23.33 -7.45
#